data_AF-A0A0T9MWI3-F1
#
_entry.id   AF-A0A0T9MWI3-F1
#
_cell.length_a   1.000
_cell.length_b   1.000
_cell.length_c   1.000
_cell.angle_alpha   90.00
_cell.angle_beta   90.00
_cell.angle_gamma   90.00
#
_symmetry.space_group_name_H-M   'P 1'
#
loop_
_entity.id
_entity.type
_entity.pdbx_description
1 polymer ?
#
loop_
_entity_poly.entity_id
_entity_poly.type
_entity_poly.pdbx_seq_one_letter_code
_entity_poly.pdbx_strand_id
1 'polypeptide(L)'
;MNAYKLACISASISFLLFTNIPLCSGATSGVIHIVGMIVEDGCTINNSQQTVHIECFNDGKEIETTASINSPEINFPTGKVTGIKWLHANHDLGIMNVEYE
;
A
#
# COMPACT_ATOMS: atom_id res chain seq x y z
N MET A 1 -41.39 67.08 -6.03
CA MET A 1 -41.16 65.79 -5.35
C MET A 1 -39.76 65.25 -5.66
N ASN A 2 -38.80 65.53 -4.76
CA ASN A 2 -37.67 64.72 -4.28
C ASN A 2 -36.84 63.81 -5.21
N ALA A 3 -36.26 64.32 -6.30
CA ALA A 3 -35.22 63.61 -7.06
C ALA A 3 -33.95 63.30 -6.23
N TYR A 4 -33.63 64.14 -5.25
CA TYR A 4 -32.47 63.96 -4.36
C TYR A 4 -32.60 62.79 -3.37
N LYS A 5 -33.82 62.33 -3.07
CA LYS A 5 -34.02 61.15 -2.21
C LYS A 5 -33.69 59.84 -2.92
N LEU A 6 -33.86 59.76 -4.24
CA LEU A 6 -33.51 58.57 -5.03
C LEU A 6 -32.00 58.41 -5.22
N ALA A 7 -31.26 59.51 -5.36
CA ALA A 7 -29.81 59.48 -5.56
C ALA A 7 -29.04 58.98 -4.31
N CYS A 8 -29.53 59.27 -3.11
CA CYS A 8 -28.91 58.78 -1.88
C CYS A 8 -29.12 57.27 -1.68
N ILE A 9 -30.27 56.73 -2.10
CA ILE A 9 -30.60 55.31 -1.94
C ILE A 9 -29.72 54.44 -2.85
N SER A 10 -29.45 54.90 -4.09
CA SER A 10 -28.59 54.16 -5.01
C SER A 10 -27.12 54.11 -4.57
N ALA A 11 -26.62 55.14 -3.89
CA ALA A 11 -25.25 55.17 -3.38
C ALA A 11 -25.04 54.17 -2.23
N SER A 12 -26.07 53.98 -1.38
CA SER A 12 -26.00 53.05 -0.24
C SER A 12 -26.06 51.58 -0.67
N ILE A 13 -26.85 51.26 -1.70
CA ILE A 13 -27.01 49.89 -2.21
C ILE A 13 -25.72 49.41 -2.89
N SER A 14 -25.04 50.28 -3.62
CA SER A 14 -23.75 49.96 -4.25
C SER A 14 -22.65 49.69 -3.21
N PHE A 15 -22.66 50.39 -2.06
CA PHE A 15 -21.67 50.18 -1.00
C PHE A 15 -21.84 48.84 -0.25
N LEU A 16 -23.09 48.36 -0.11
CA LEU A 16 -23.40 47.08 0.55
C LEU A 16 -23.05 45.85 -0.32
N LEU A 17 -22.91 46.03 -1.64
CA LEU A 17 -22.52 44.94 -2.55
C LEU A 17 -21.00 44.69 -2.59
N PHE A 18 -20.18 45.64 -2.14
CA PHE A 18 -18.71 45.47 -2.11
C PHE A 18 -18.18 44.78 -0.85
N THR A 19 -18.99 44.61 0.21
CA THR A 19 -18.53 44.05 1.48
C THR A 19 -18.68 42.53 1.59
N ASN A 20 -19.26 41.86 0.60
CA ASN A 20 -19.50 40.40 0.60
C ASN A 20 -18.56 39.65 -0.36
N ILE A 21 -17.27 39.97 -0.34
CA ILE A 21 -16.27 39.08 -0.95
C ILE A 21 -15.86 38.11 0.16
N PRO A 22 -16.31 36.84 0.15
CA PRO A 22 -15.75 35.85 1.05
C PRO A 22 -14.30 35.65 0.65
N LEU A 23 -13.37 36.22 1.42
CA LEU A 23 -11.97 35.82 1.38
C LEU A 23 -11.91 34.40 1.93
N CYS A 24 -12.09 33.41 1.05
CA CYS A 24 -11.74 32.04 1.35
C CYS A 24 -10.22 31.98 1.45
N SER A 25 -9.70 32.22 2.65
CA SER A 25 -8.32 31.88 3.00
C SER A 25 -8.24 30.36 3.11
N GLY A 26 -8.24 29.69 1.96
CA GLY A 26 -7.83 28.30 1.86
C GLY A 26 -6.37 28.22 2.28
N ALA A 27 -6.03 27.28 3.18
CA ALA A 27 -4.68 27.10 3.68
C ALA A 27 -3.67 27.05 2.51
N THR A 28 -2.76 28.02 2.47
CA THR A 28 -1.72 28.14 1.42
C THR A 28 -0.57 27.15 1.61
N SER A 29 -0.51 26.47 2.75
CA SER A 29 0.46 25.44 3.05
C SER A 29 -0.05 24.49 4.13
N GLY A 30 0.52 23.29 4.14
CA GLY A 30 0.26 22.25 5.12
C GLY A 30 1.35 21.19 5.06
N VAL A 31 1.40 20.30 6.05
CA VAL A 31 2.37 19.19 6.08
C VAL A 31 1.67 17.92 5.63
N ILE A 32 2.20 17.28 4.59
CA ILE A 32 1.78 15.93 4.19
C ILE A 32 2.70 14.94 4.91
N HIS A 33 2.12 14.15 5.81
CA HIS A 33 2.78 12.97 6.34
C HIS A 33 2.43 11.78 5.45
N ILE A 34 3.40 11.33 4.67
CA ILE A 34 3.31 10.05 3.96
C ILE A 34 3.79 8.99 4.95
N VAL A 35 2.86 8.17 5.42
CA VAL A 35 3.13 7.03 6.28
C VAL A 35 2.95 5.78 5.44
N GLY A 36 3.98 4.95 5.39
CA GLY A 36 3.95 3.68 4.67
C GLY A 36 4.95 2.73 5.30
N MET A 37 4.69 1.44 5.16
CA MET A 37 5.66 0.40 5.44
C MET A 37 6.11 -0.17 4.10
N ILE A 38 7.41 -0.46 3.97
CA ILE A 38 7.87 -1.34 2.90
C ILE A 38 7.49 -2.74 3.37
N VAL A 39 6.51 -3.35 2.69
CA VAL A 39 6.25 -4.79 2.80
C VAL A 39 7.15 -5.46 1.78
N GLU A 40 7.93 -6.45 2.23
CA GLU A 40 8.65 -7.30 1.29
C GLU A 40 7.67 -8.32 0.70
N ASP A 41 7.84 -8.60 -0.59
CA ASP A 41 7.03 -9.62 -1.26
C ASP A 41 7.38 -11.00 -0.69
N GLY A 42 6.43 -11.93 -0.79
CA GLY A 42 6.69 -13.33 -0.45
C GLY A 42 7.77 -13.94 -1.35
N CYS A 43 8.36 -15.05 -0.92
CA CYS A 43 9.39 -15.72 -1.71
C CYS A 43 8.82 -16.31 -3.03
N THR A 44 9.58 -16.20 -4.11
CA THR A 44 9.33 -16.94 -5.34
C THR A 44 9.87 -18.36 -5.18
N ILE A 45 9.03 -19.35 -5.47
CA ILE A 45 9.39 -20.77 -5.37
C ILE A 45 9.30 -21.40 -6.76
N ASN A 46 10.45 -21.80 -7.30
CA ASN A 46 10.56 -22.50 -8.58
C ASN A 46 11.00 -23.94 -8.32
N ASN A 47 10.28 -24.91 -8.87
CA ASN A 47 10.70 -26.31 -8.82
C ASN A 47 11.28 -26.74 -10.18
N SER A 48 12.40 -27.46 -10.14
CA SER A 48 12.99 -28.11 -11.31
C SER A 48 13.33 -29.54 -10.94
N GLN A 49 12.59 -30.49 -11.52
CA GLN A 49 12.72 -31.92 -11.25
C GLN A 49 12.62 -32.25 -9.75
N GLN A 50 13.76 -32.50 -9.09
CA GLN A 50 13.85 -32.88 -7.67
C GLN A 50 14.44 -31.77 -6.79
N THR A 51 14.67 -30.59 -7.34
CA THR A 51 15.18 -29.42 -6.61
C THR A 51 14.16 -28.30 -6.60
N VAL A 52 14.14 -27.57 -5.49
CA VAL A 52 13.37 -26.37 -5.27
C VAL A 52 14.36 -25.21 -5.13
N HIS A 53 14.16 -24.15 -5.91
CA HIS A 53 14.81 -22.86 -5.76
C HIS A 53 13.84 -21.89 -5.11
N ILE A 54 14.30 -21.21 -4.07
CA ILE A 54 13.55 -20.25 -3.27
C ILE A 54 14.31 -18.94 -3.32
N GLU A 55 13.65 -17.90 -3.82
CA GLU A 55 14.18 -16.55 -3.94
C GLU A 55 13.32 -15.63 -3.07
N CYS A 56 13.92 -14.97 -2.08
CA CYS A 56 13.21 -14.07 -1.16
C CYS A 56 13.89 -12.70 -1.16
N PHE A 57 13.11 -11.63 -0.99
CA PHE A 57 13.65 -10.35 -0.57
C PHE A 57 13.64 -10.28 0.95
N ASN A 58 14.79 -9.96 1.54
CA ASN A 58 14.98 -9.73 2.97
C ASN A 58 15.87 -8.50 3.20
N ASP A 59 15.41 -7.53 3.97
CA ASP A 59 16.10 -6.26 4.24
C ASP A 59 16.62 -5.57 2.95
N GLY A 60 15.82 -5.60 1.88
CA GLY A 60 16.18 -5.02 0.58
C GLY A 60 17.28 -5.78 -0.18
N LYS A 61 17.58 -7.02 0.21
CA LYS A 61 18.52 -7.91 -0.48
C LYS A 61 17.83 -9.18 -0.93
N GLU A 62 18.24 -9.67 -2.09
CA GLU A 62 17.84 -10.98 -2.58
C GLU A 62 18.61 -12.08 -1.84
N ILE A 63 17.89 -13.06 -1.30
CA ILE A 63 18.43 -14.27 -0.67
C ILE A 63 17.90 -15.47 -1.41
N GLU A 64 18.81 -16.33 -1.85
CA GLU A 64 18.49 -17.55 -2.58
C GLU A 64 18.77 -18.79 -1.73
N THR A 65 17.90 -19.79 -1.82
CA THR A 65 18.13 -21.11 -1.24
C THR A 65 17.72 -22.20 -2.21
N THR A 66 18.59 -23.20 -2.36
CA THR A 66 18.30 -24.41 -3.13
C THR A 66 18.20 -25.60 -2.19
N ALA A 67 17.11 -26.36 -2.28
CA ALA A 67 16.93 -27.58 -1.52
C ALA A 67 16.40 -28.72 -2.39
N SER A 68 16.67 -29.96 -1.98
CA SER A 68 16.00 -31.13 -2.56
C SER A 68 14.54 -31.15 -2.11
N ILE A 69 13.62 -31.47 -3.03
CA ILE A 69 12.19 -31.65 -2.70
C ILE A 69 11.97 -32.82 -1.73
N ASN A 70 12.89 -33.78 -1.73
CA ASN A 70 12.88 -34.94 -0.84
C ASN A 70 13.60 -34.66 0.49
N SER A 71 14.08 -33.43 0.70
CA SER A 71 14.67 -33.05 1.99
C SER A 71 13.58 -33.07 3.06
N PRO A 72 13.84 -33.69 4.23
CA PRO A 72 12.88 -33.69 5.34
C PRO A 72 12.64 -32.29 5.90
N GLU A 73 13.57 -31.35 5.67
CA GLU A 73 13.48 -29.97 6.09
C GLU A 73 14.04 -29.07 4.98
N ILE A 74 13.20 -28.16 4.47
CA ILE A 74 13.59 -27.14 3.50
C ILE A 74 13.65 -25.82 4.26
N ASN A 75 14.82 -25.19 4.27
CA ASN A 75 14.99 -23.90 4.94
C ASN A 75 14.42 -22.77 4.06
N PHE A 76 13.53 -21.96 4.61
CA PHE A 76 12.96 -20.79 3.95
C PHE A 76 13.59 -19.53 4.57
N PRO A 77 14.27 -18.67 3.79
CA PRO A 77 15.04 -17.54 4.31
C PRO A 77 14.26 -16.55 5.19
N THR A 78 13.00 -16.26 4.83
CA THR A 78 12.18 -15.23 5.48
C THR A 78 10.85 -15.77 6.00
N GLY A 79 10.72 -17.09 6.13
CA GLY A 79 9.46 -17.69 6.54
C GLY A 79 9.63 -19.07 7.15
N LYS A 80 8.52 -19.58 7.69
CA LYS A 80 8.48 -20.92 8.28
C LYS A 80 7.39 -21.75 7.63
N VAL A 81 7.74 -22.98 7.26
CA VAL A 81 6.74 -23.97 6.83
C VAL A 81 5.90 -24.35 8.03
N THR A 82 4.61 -24.05 7.99
CA THR A 82 3.67 -24.41 9.07
C THR A 82 2.94 -25.72 8.81
N GLY A 83 2.94 -26.19 7.56
CA GLY A 83 2.45 -27.52 7.23
C GLY A 83 2.47 -27.83 5.73
N ILE A 84 2.43 -29.11 5.41
CA ILE A 84 2.28 -29.61 4.03
C ILE A 84 1.05 -30.51 4.00
N LYS A 85 0.11 -30.20 3.10
CA LYS A 85 -1.04 -31.05 2.79
C LYS A 85 -0.77 -31.79 1.48
N TRP A 86 -0.46 -33.07 1.56
CA TRP A 86 -0.33 -33.93 0.38
C TRP A 86 -1.70 -34.17 -0.28
N LEU A 87 -1.74 -34.04 -1.60
CA LEU A 87 -2.94 -34.26 -2.42
C LEU A 87 -3.06 -35.72 -2.87
N HIS A 88 -1.93 -36.42 -3.01
CA HIS A 88 -1.88 -37.83 -3.36
C HIS A 88 -1.24 -38.69 -2.25
N ALA A 89 -1.66 -39.95 -2.16
CA ALA A 89 -1.18 -40.89 -1.14
C ALA A 89 0.30 -41.28 -1.27
N ASN A 90 0.87 -41.13 -2.47
CA ASN A 90 2.29 -41.34 -2.76
C ASN A 90 3.15 -40.08 -2.50
N HIS A 91 2.57 -38.99 -1.99
CA HIS A 91 3.25 -37.73 -1.64
C HIS A 91 4.06 -37.10 -2.79
N ASP A 92 3.60 -37.23 -4.03
CA ASP A 92 4.23 -36.60 -5.21
C ASP A 92 3.71 -35.18 -5.50
N LEU A 93 2.57 -34.80 -4.91
CA LEU A 93 1.94 -33.50 -5.06
C LEU A 93 1.35 -33.05 -3.74
N GLY A 94 1.59 -31.80 -3.36
CA GLY A 94 1.10 -31.22 -2.12
C GLY A 94 0.96 -29.70 -2.17
N ILE A 95 0.28 -29.17 -1.16
CA ILE A 95 0.15 -27.73 -0.89
C ILE A 95 0.97 -27.44 0.38
N MET A 96 1.94 -26.54 0.28
CA MET A 96 2.76 -26.11 1.40
C MET A 96 2.30 -24.73 1.88
N ASN A 97 2.08 -24.59 3.19
CA ASN A 97 1.83 -23.30 3.81
C ASN A 97 3.14 -22.75 4.37
N VAL A 98 3.45 -21.51 3.99
CA VAL A 98 4.59 -20.74 4.49
C VAL A 98 4.05 -19.48 5.14
N GLU A 99 4.41 -19.26 6.40
CA GLU A 99 4.11 -18.03 7.12
C GLU A 99 5.35 -17.13 7.14
N TYR A 100 5.11 -15.85 6.88
CA TYR A 100 6.10 -14.77 6.87
C TYR A 100 5.78 -13.85 8.05
N GLU A 101 6.81 -13.42 8.78
CA GLU A 101 6.69 -12.48 9.92
C GLU A 101 6.99 -11.04 9.49
#